data_AF-A0A2R6BGQ1-F1
#
_entry.id   AF-A0A2R6BGQ1-F1
#
_cell.length_a   1.000
_cell.length_b   1.000
_cell.length_c   1.000
_cell.angle_alpha   90.00
_cell.angle_beta   90.00
_cell.angle_gamma   90.00
#
_symmetry.space_group_name_H-M   'P 1'
#
loop_
_entity.id
_entity.type
_entity.pdbx_description
1 polymer ?
#
loop_
_entity_poly.entity_id
_entity_poly.type
_entity_poly.pdbx_seq_one_letter_code
_entity_poly.pdbx_strand_id
1 'polypeptide(L)'
;MRFVDLHEDLAFSSQSEDVIGGSNQSSVQMLRGVGDDIIVFGSLYPHINTVDERAEVLTKNYGHSSKSTSPLIQILLEQIKFYLYLERSGHVKIVRGSGDLDSKGLKIVLALEGADVLTDPYDLYMLRELNVLCVGLTWNYDNKFASSCMSKRDYGLTGYGEELVRVANELGIIVDVAHSGKKTTMDAASTSKKPVIASHANAKGVKNHVRNLDDEELEAIAKTGGVVGITAINSTLSEQPSIHDLARHAQYVGERFGWEHVALGTDFLGVEKTPSGFENVNKIATLAELLGPHAEQVLWENPIRVLKNTLH
;
A
#
# COMPACT_ATOMS: atom_id res chain seq x y z
N MET A 1 0.77 -0.26 21.92
CA MET A 1 1.54 0.50 20.90
C MET A 1 0.54 1.09 19.92
N ARG A 2 0.90 2.17 19.22
CA ARG A 2 0.11 2.67 18.08
C ARG A 2 0.95 2.61 16.81
N PHE A 3 0.32 2.29 15.69
CA PHE A 3 0.98 2.33 14.39
C PHE A 3 -0.04 2.43 13.26
N VAL A 4 0.42 2.87 12.10
CA VAL A 4 -0.28 2.83 10.84
C VAL A 4 0.49 1.91 9.90
N ASP A 5 -0.18 0.91 9.36
CA ASP A 5 0.32 0.11 8.25
C ASP A 5 -0.37 0.58 6.96
N LEU A 6 0.44 1.02 5.99
CA LEU A 6 -0.04 1.52 4.71
C LEU A 6 -0.45 0.42 3.73
N HIS A 7 -0.25 -0.87 4.03
CA HIS A 7 -0.72 -1.94 3.15
C HIS A 7 -0.84 -3.31 3.85
N GLU A 8 -2.06 -3.87 3.91
CA GLU A 8 -2.30 -5.29 4.21
C GLU A 8 -3.46 -5.88 3.37
N ASP A 9 -3.33 -7.13 2.93
CA ASP A 9 -4.26 -7.85 2.04
C ASP A 9 -5.35 -8.64 2.77
N LEU A 10 -5.91 -8.09 3.85
CA LEU A 10 -6.93 -8.77 4.66
C LEU A 10 -8.13 -9.26 3.82
N ALA A 11 -8.66 -8.41 2.93
CA ALA A 11 -9.83 -8.78 2.13
C ALA A 11 -9.50 -9.81 1.04
N PHE A 12 -8.35 -9.67 0.38
CA PHE A 12 -7.91 -10.64 -0.61
C PHE A 12 -7.71 -12.03 0.03
N SER A 13 -6.96 -12.09 1.14
CA SER A 13 -6.61 -13.35 1.81
C SER A 13 -7.75 -13.99 2.60
N SER A 14 -8.83 -13.25 2.90
CA SER A 14 -10.07 -13.81 3.47
C SER A 14 -10.71 -14.90 2.60
N GLN A 15 -10.33 -14.99 1.31
CA GLN A 15 -10.81 -16.01 0.39
C GLN A 15 -10.24 -17.41 0.68
N SER A 16 -9.12 -17.49 1.39
CA SER A 16 -8.41 -18.75 1.66
C SER A 16 -7.91 -18.92 3.09
N GLU A 17 -7.89 -17.84 3.89
CA GLU A 17 -7.33 -17.83 5.24
C GLU A 17 -8.30 -17.23 6.27
N ASP A 18 -8.17 -17.63 7.54
CA ASP A 18 -8.87 -16.98 8.65
C ASP A 18 -8.16 -15.68 9.03
N VAL A 19 -8.59 -14.57 8.44
CA VAL A 19 -8.05 -13.23 8.70
C VAL A 19 -8.67 -12.56 9.94
N ILE A 20 -9.60 -13.21 10.65
CA ILE A 20 -10.21 -12.68 11.87
C ILE A 20 -9.51 -13.24 13.11
N GLY A 21 -9.48 -14.57 13.24
CA GLY A 21 -8.92 -15.29 14.38
C GLY A 21 -7.62 -16.03 14.10
N GLY A 22 -7.15 -16.04 12.85
CA GLY A 22 -5.93 -16.74 12.47
C GLY A 22 -4.67 -16.12 13.04
N SER A 23 -3.57 -16.87 12.89
CA SER A 23 -2.26 -16.55 13.46
C SER A 23 -1.13 -16.58 12.42
N ASN A 24 -1.44 -16.30 11.15
CA ASN A 24 -0.46 -16.23 10.07
C ASN A 24 0.35 -14.91 10.16
N GLN A 25 0.41 -14.11 9.10
CA GLN A 25 1.16 -12.84 9.07
C GLN A 25 0.40 -11.70 9.78
N SER A 26 -0.92 -11.67 9.64
CA SER A 26 -1.79 -10.70 10.30
C SER A 26 -3.19 -11.29 10.50
N SER A 27 -3.94 -10.73 11.44
CA SER A 27 -5.37 -10.95 11.61
C SER A 27 -5.97 -9.85 12.47
N VAL A 28 -7.30 -9.70 12.44
CA VAL A 28 -8.03 -8.74 13.28
C VAL A 28 -7.68 -8.93 14.77
N GLN A 29 -7.63 -10.17 15.27
CA GLN A 29 -7.29 -10.45 16.66
C GLN A 29 -5.84 -10.11 16.99
N MET A 30 -4.91 -10.45 16.10
CA MET A 30 -3.49 -10.12 16.30
C MET A 30 -3.28 -8.61 16.35
N LEU A 31 -3.82 -7.87 15.38
CA LEU A 31 -3.73 -6.41 15.32
C LEU A 31 -4.27 -5.79 16.63
N ARG A 32 -5.46 -6.17 17.07
CA ARG A 32 -6.04 -5.70 18.34
C ARG A 32 -5.19 -6.07 19.58
N GLY A 33 -4.39 -7.12 19.50
CA GLY A 33 -3.46 -7.53 20.55
C GLY A 33 -2.17 -6.71 20.61
N VAL A 34 -1.72 -6.15 19.48
CA VAL A 34 -0.48 -5.35 19.39
C VAL A 34 -0.65 -3.96 20.02
N GLY A 35 -1.84 -3.37 19.89
CA GLY A 35 -2.04 -1.96 20.17
C GLY A 35 -3.48 -1.53 20.41
N ASP A 36 -3.61 -0.38 21.08
CA ASP A 36 -4.89 0.25 21.42
C ASP A 36 -5.33 1.29 20.37
N ASP A 37 -4.47 1.65 19.42
CA ASP A 37 -4.77 2.58 18.35
C ASP A 37 -3.99 2.24 17.07
N ILE A 38 -4.66 1.59 16.11
CA ILE A 38 -4.03 1.03 14.92
C ILE A 38 -4.84 1.44 13.71
N ILE A 39 -4.16 1.85 12.64
CA ILE A 39 -4.78 2.05 11.33
C ILE A 39 -4.13 1.09 10.35
N VAL A 40 -4.93 0.34 9.60
CA VAL A 40 -4.45 -0.48 8.50
C VAL A 40 -5.11 -0.02 7.22
N PHE A 41 -4.31 0.20 6.18
CA PHE A 41 -4.81 0.37 4.82
C PHE A 41 -5.14 -1.02 4.30
N GLY A 42 -6.42 -1.37 4.38
CA GLY A 42 -6.93 -2.64 3.90
C GLY A 42 -6.99 -2.61 2.39
N SER A 43 -6.09 -3.37 1.76
CA SER A 43 -6.01 -3.47 0.30
C SER A 43 -7.31 -4.06 -0.26
N LEU A 44 -7.83 -3.38 -1.28
CA LEU A 44 -8.84 -3.87 -2.19
C LEU A 44 -8.11 -4.23 -3.48
N TYR A 45 -7.74 -5.49 -3.62
CA TYR A 45 -7.14 -6.06 -4.83
C TYR A 45 -8.19 -6.90 -5.59
N PRO A 46 -8.98 -6.30 -6.51
CA PRO A 46 -10.19 -6.91 -7.06
C PRO A 46 -9.89 -7.83 -8.24
N HIS A 47 -8.94 -8.73 -8.06
CA HIS A 47 -8.39 -9.56 -9.12
C HIS A 47 -8.73 -11.02 -8.90
N ILE A 48 -9.15 -11.69 -9.99
CA ILE A 48 -9.23 -13.14 -10.02
C ILE A 48 -7.97 -13.69 -10.67
N ASN A 49 -7.44 -14.77 -10.10
CA ASN A 49 -6.36 -15.54 -10.70
C ASN A 49 -6.82 -16.17 -12.02
N THR A 50 -6.08 -15.94 -13.08
CA THR A 50 -6.28 -16.53 -14.42
C THR A 50 -5.06 -17.33 -14.85
N VAL A 51 -5.28 -18.24 -15.80
CA VAL A 51 -4.21 -19.00 -16.46
C VAL A 51 -4.30 -18.70 -17.94
N ASP A 52 -3.41 -17.84 -18.41
CA ASP A 52 -3.32 -17.33 -19.78
C ASP A 52 -1.83 -17.09 -20.13
N GLU A 53 -1.54 -16.63 -21.35
CA GLU A 53 -0.17 -16.41 -21.83
C GLU A 53 0.61 -15.40 -20.98
N ARG A 54 -0.06 -14.51 -20.23
CA ARG A 54 0.63 -13.59 -19.31
C ARG A 54 1.19 -14.35 -18.10
N ALA A 55 0.53 -15.42 -17.65
CA ALA A 55 1.02 -16.26 -16.57
C ALA A 55 2.39 -16.89 -16.93
N GLU A 56 2.59 -17.25 -18.19
CA GLU A 56 3.88 -17.75 -18.70
C GLU A 56 4.97 -16.67 -18.64
N VAL A 57 4.64 -15.42 -19.00
CA VAL A 57 5.56 -14.28 -18.92
C VAL A 57 5.94 -13.98 -17.47
N LEU A 58 4.96 -13.95 -16.55
CA LEU A 58 5.21 -13.71 -15.13
C LEU A 58 6.06 -14.81 -14.52
N THR A 59 5.78 -16.07 -14.83
CA THR A 59 6.58 -17.22 -14.37
C THR A 59 8.04 -17.08 -14.80
N LYS A 60 8.28 -16.62 -16.03
CA LYS A 60 9.62 -16.34 -16.53
C LYS A 60 10.31 -15.18 -15.80
N ASN A 61 9.57 -14.12 -15.46
CA ASN A 61 10.11 -12.94 -14.80
C ASN A 61 10.42 -13.18 -13.31
N TYR A 62 9.54 -13.89 -12.60
CA TYR A 62 9.69 -14.17 -11.16
C TYR A 62 10.52 -15.41 -10.86
N GLY A 63 10.74 -16.30 -11.84
CA GLY A 63 11.54 -17.51 -11.67
C GLY A 63 10.83 -18.63 -10.91
N HIS A 64 9.51 -18.51 -10.69
CA HIS A 64 8.66 -19.55 -10.11
C HIS A 64 7.26 -19.50 -10.74
N SER A 65 6.52 -20.60 -10.63
CA SER A 65 5.14 -20.70 -11.15
C SER A 65 4.30 -19.53 -10.65
N SER A 66 3.73 -18.77 -11.59
CA SER A 66 2.98 -17.54 -11.33
C SER A 66 1.68 -17.56 -12.12
N LYS A 67 0.61 -17.00 -11.53
CA LYS A 67 -0.68 -16.83 -12.22
C LYS A 67 -0.78 -15.42 -12.80
N SER A 68 -1.55 -15.28 -13.87
CA SER A 68 -2.03 -13.98 -14.34
C SER A 68 -3.23 -13.56 -13.49
N THR A 69 -3.68 -12.33 -13.63
CA THR A 69 -4.91 -11.88 -12.99
C THR A 69 -5.76 -11.01 -13.90
N SER A 70 -7.07 -10.96 -13.63
CA SER A 70 -8.02 -10.09 -14.33
C SER A 70 -8.86 -9.31 -13.32
N PRO A 71 -9.04 -7.99 -13.51
CA PRO A 71 -9.85 -7.16 -12.62
C PRO A 71 -11.33 -7.47 -12.79
N LEU A 72 -12.08 -7.54 -11.70
CA LEU A 72 -13.52 -7.72 -11.70
C LEU A 72 -14.18 -6.85 -10.64
N ILE A 73 -15.09 -5.96 -11.07
CA ILE A 73 -15.82 -5.07 -10.16
C ILE A 73 -16.63 -5.85 -9.10
N GLN A 74 -17.11 -7.05 -9.42
CA GLN A 74 -17.80 -7.90 -8.45
C GLN A 74 -16.89 -8.27 -7.28
N ILE A 75 -15.60 -8.55 -7.52
CA ILE A 75 -14.63 -8.85 -6.45
C ILE A 75 -14.38 -7.61 -5.60
N LEU A 76 -14.26 -6.43 -6.22
CA LEU A 76 -14.15 -5.16 -5.48
C LEU A 76 -15.32 -4.99 -4.50
N LEU A 77 -16.55 -5.20 -4.98
CA LEU A 77 -17.74 -5.07 -4.14
C LEU A 77 -17.78 -6.11 -3.01
N GLU A 78 -17.36 -7.35 -3.26
CA GLU A 78 -17.28 -8.38 -2.21
C GLU A 78 -16.21 -8.06 -1.15
N GLN A 79 -15.06 -7.52 -1.54
CA GLN A 79 -14.02 -7.08 -0.61
C GLN A 79 -14.47 -5.88 0.23
N ILE A 80 -15.19 -4.91 -0.37
CA ILE A 80 -15.82 -3.82 0.40
C ILE A 80 -16.87 -4.38 1.37
N LYS A 81 -17.71 -5.33 0.94
CA LYS A 81 -18.70 -5.98 1.82
C LYS A 81 -18.04 -6.72 2.99
N PHE A 82 -16.86 -7.31 2.79
CA PHE A 82 -16.08 -7.93 3.84
C PHE A 82 -15.71 -6.90 4.94
N TYR A 83 -15.14 -5.75 4.58
CA TYR A 83 -14.83 -4.72 5.58
C TYR A 83 -16.07 -4.14 6.26
N LEU A 84 -17.17 -3.94 5.51
CA LEU A 84 -18.46 -3.53 6.09
C LEU A 84 -19.02 -4.57 7.06
N TYR A 85 -18.80 -5.86 6.80
CA TYR A 85 -19.15 -6.92 7.73
C TYR A 85 -18.29 -6.87 9.00
N LEU A 86 -16.98 -6.68 8.88
CA LEU A 86 -16.10 -6.52 10.04
C LEU A 86 -16.55 -5.35 10.93
N GLU A 87 -16.88 -4.20 10.33
CA GLU A 87 -17.35 -3.05 11.09
C GLU A 87 -18.69 -3.31 11.79
N ARG A 88 -19.71 -3.82 11.08
CA ARG A 88 -21.02 -4.14 11.70
C ARG A 88 -20.93 -5.20 12.80
N SER A 89 -19.93 -6.08 12.72
CA SER A 89 -19.69 -7.12 13.72
C SER A 89 -18.82 -6.63 14.89
N GLY A 90 -18.43 -5.34 14.90
CA GLY A 90 -17.64 -4.74 15.98
C GLY A 90 -16.17 -5.16 15.99
N HIS A 91 -15.66 -5.66 14.87
CA HIS A 91 -14.26 -6.06 14.75
C HIS A 91 -13.34 -4.86 14.50
N VAL A 92 -13.76 -3.92 13.66
CA VAL A 92 -12.99 -2.75 13.21
C VAL A 92 -13.89 -1.52 13.10
N LYS A 93 -13.28 -0.35 12.88
CA LYS A 93 -13.98 0.87 12.42
C LYS A 93 -13.46 1.25 11.02
N ILE A 94 -14.34 1.54 10.07
CA ILE A 94 -13.92 2.07 8.77
C ILE A 94 -13.70 3.58 8.90
N VAL A 95 -12.56 4.06 8.40
CA VAL A 95 -12.25 5.49 8.29
C VAL A 95 -13.04 6.07 7.12
N ARG A 96 -13.81 7.12 7.38
CA ARG A 96 -14.63 7.80 6.35
C ARG A 96 -14.12 9.21 6.02
N GLY A 97 -13.29 9.76 6.89
CA GLY A 97 -12.68 11.07 6.79
C GLY A 97 -11.78 11.39 7.98
N SER A 98 -11.28 12.62 8.02
CA SER A 98 -10.31 13.09 9.02
C SER A 98 -10.79 12.94 10.47
N GLY A 99 -12.10 13.12 10.72
CA GLY A 99 -12.71 13.01 12.05
C GLY A 99 -12.69 11.62 12.67
N ASP A 100 -12.45 10.56 11.90
CA ASP A 100 -12.34 9.20 12.42
C ASP A 100 -10.95 8.87 12.96
N LEU A 101 -9.93 9.66 12.62
CA LEU A 101 -8.54 9.37 12.94
C LEU A 101 -8.25 9.41 14.44
N ASP A 102 -8.94 10.25 15.20
CA ASP A 102 -8.74 10.41 16.65
C ASP A 102 -9.46 9.35 17.49
N SER A 103 -10.30 8.51 16.87
CA SER A 103 -10.96 7.40 17.58
C SER A 103 -9.99 6.25 17.83
N LYS A 104 -9.99 5.68 19.04
CA LYS A 104 -9.14 4.54 19.40
C LYS A 104 -9.63 3.22 18.80
N GLY A 105 -8.76 2.22 18.78
CA GLY A 105 -9.05 0.86 18.31
C GLY A 105 -8.44 0.56 16.94
N LEU A 106 -8.85 -0.56 16.34
CA LEU A 106 -8.44 -0.96 15.00
C LEU A 106 -9.32 -0.29 13.95
N LYS A 107 -8.70 0.56 13.15
CA LYS A 107 -9.33 1.32 12.06
C LYS A 107 -8.83 0.79 10.72
N ILE A 108 -9.72 0.75 9.72
CA ILE A 108 -9.39 0.38 8.35
C ILE A 108 -9.60 1.56 7.42
N VAL A 109 -8.56 1.90 6.66
CA VAL A 109 -8.65 2.77 5.48
C VAL A 109 -8.82 1.85 4.28
N LEU A 110 -9.90 2.01 3.50
CA LEU A 110 -10.10 1.21 2.29
C LEU A 110 -9.23 1.77 1.17
N ALA A 111 -8.33 0.95 0.62
CA ALA A 111 -7.34 1.35 -0.37
C ALA A 111 -7.42 0.47 -1.61
N LEU A 112 -7.75 1.04 -2.78
CA LEU A 112 -7.77 0.30 -4.04
C LEU A 112 -6.34 0.06 -4.54
N GLU A 113 -5.96 -1.18 -4.76
CA GLU A 113 -4.65 -1.55 -5.31
C GLU A 113 -4.76 -1.77 -6.83
N GLY A 114 -4.35 -0.76 -7.59
CA GLY A 114 -4.47 -0.73 -9.04
C GLY A 114 -5.83 -0.21 -9.52
N ALA A 115 -5.79 0.80 -10.39
CA ALA A 115 -6.98 1.44 -10.95
C ALA A 115 -7.62 0.63 -12.11
N ASP A 116 -7.10 -0.56 -12.41
CA ASP A 116 -7.48 -1.41 -13.55
C ASP A 116 -8.96 -1.75 -13.63
N VAL A 117 -9.62 -1.86 -12.47
CA VAL A 117 -11.05 -2.15 -12.35
C VAL A 117 -11.93 -0.96 -12.74
N LEU A 118 -11.38 0.25 -12.75
CA LEU A 118 -12.13 1.47 -13.07
C LEU A 118 -12.39 1.58 -14.56
N THR A 119 -13.62 1.97 -14.90
CA THR A 119 -14.02 2.25 -16.27
C THR A 119 -13.40 3.55 -16.75
N ASP A 120 -13.45 4.58 -15.91
CA ASP A 120 -12.92 5.92 -16.13
C ASP A 120 -12.61 6.62 -14.78
N PRO A 121 -12.02 7.83 -14.76
CA PRO A 121 -11.67 8.55 -13.53
C PRO A 121 -12.84 8.83 -12.59
N TYR A 122 -14.06 8.92 -13.10
CA TYR A 122 -15.23 9.37 -12.36
C TYR A 122 -15.86 8.26 -11.53
N ASP A 123 -15.47 7.00 -11.74
CA ASP A 123 -15.80 5.91 -10.81
C ASP A 123 -15.29 6.19 -9.38
N LEU A 124 -14.31 7.09 -9.21
CA LEU A 124 -13.88 7.58 -7.90
C LEU A 124 -15.00 8.26 -7.11
N TYR A 125 -15.98 8.90 -7.76
CA TYR A 125 -17.15 9.46 -7.04
C TYR A 125 -17.94 8.35 -6.33
N MET A 126 -18.19 7.23 -7.02
CA MET A 126 -18.85 6.07 -6.44
C MET A 126 -17.99 5.45 -5.35
N LEU A 127 -16.69 5.27 -5.59
CA LEU A 127 -15.78 4.68 -4.60
C LEU A 127 -15.66 5.55 -3.34
N ARG A 128 -15.75 6.88 -3.47
CA ARG A 128 -15.77 7.80 -2.33
C ARG A 128 -17.00 7.59 -1.44
N GLU A 129 -18.18 7.38 -2.03
CA GLU A 129 -19.42 7.04 -1.31
C GLU A 129 -19.32 5.67 -0.61
N LEU A 130 -18.51 4.76 -1.16
CA LEU A 130 -18.16 3.49 -0.54
C LEU A 130 -17.01 3.59 0.48
N ASN A 131 -16.54 4.80 0.78
CA ASN A 131 -15.46 5.10 1.73
C ASN A 131 -14.07 4.55 1.31
N VAL A 132 -13.83 4.40 0.00
CA VAL A 132 -12.46 4.20 -0.51
C VAL A 132 -11.73 5.53 -0.46
N LEU A 133 -10.58 5.54 0.21
CA LEU A 133 -9.83 6.76 0.54
C LEU A 133 -8.39 6.74 0.01
N CYS A 134 -8.00 5.68 -0.69
CA CYS A 134 -6.71 5.58 -1.38
C CYS A 134 -6.88 4.84 -2.70
N VAL A 135 -6.18 5.29 -3.75
CA VAL A 135 -6.15 4.67 -5.07
C VAL A 135 -4.71 4.50 -5.55
N GLY A 136 -4.29 3.25 -5.69
CA GLY A 136 -3.07 2.83 -6.37
C GLY A 136 -3.25 2.96 -7.87
N LEU A 137 -2.34 3.65 -8.55
CA LEU A 137 -2.47 3.92 -9.98
C LEU A 137 -2.35 2.65 -10.83
N THR A 138 -1.52 1.71 -10.41
CA THR A 138 -1.25 0.45 -11.11
C THR A 138 -1.04 -0.68 -10.12
N TRP A 139 -1.21 -1.92 -10.56
CA TRP A 139 -0.49 -3.07 -10.00
C TRP A 139 0.75 -3.38 -10.87
N ASN A 140 1.22 -4.62 -10.94
CA ASN A 140 2.35 -5.05 -11.78
C ASN A 140 2.06 -5.08 -13.30
N TYR A 141 1.02 -4.41 -13.79
CA TYR A 141 0.73 -4.25 -15.21
C TYR A 141 0.20 -2.85 -15.53
N ASP A 142 0.43 -2.47 -16.77
CA ASP A 142 -0.06 -1.24 -17.37
C ASP A 142 -1.58 -1.26 -17.46
N ASN A 143 -2.19 -0.09 -17.31
CA ASN A 143 -3.62 0.09 -17.50
C ASN A 143 -3.92 1.37 -18.29
N LYS A 144 -5.20 1.72 -18.43
CA LYS A 144 -5.60 2.90 -19.22
C LYS A 144 -5.15 4.24 -18.59
N PHE A 145 -4.75 4.23 -17.33
CA PHE A 145 -4.36 5.40 -16.55
C PHE A 145 -2.83 5.58 -16.51
N ALA A 146 -2.05 4.50 -16.45
CA ALA A 146 -0.61 4.59 -16.18
C ALA A 146 0.21 3.36 -16.58
N SER A 147 1.53 3.56 -16.76
CA SER A 147 2.53 2.49 -16.83
C SER A 147 2.98 2.03 -15.43
N SER A 148 3.20 0.73 -15.26
CA SER A 148 3.72 0.11 -14.04
C SER A 148 5.25 -0.03 -14.06
N CYS A 149 5.83 -0.44 -12.94
CA CYS A 149 7.24 -0.77 -12.81
C CYS A 149 7.66 -1.95 -13.70
N MET A 150 6.71 -2.80 -14.10
CA MET A 150 6.95 -3.94 -14.99
C MET A 150 6.72 -3.59 -16.47
N SER A 151 6.37 -2.33 -16.78
CA SER A 151 6.14 -1.89 -18.16
C SER A 151 7.36 -2.11 -19.03
N LYS A 152 7.13 -2.66 -20.23
CA LYS A 152 8.18 -2.70 -21.28
C LYS A 152 8.55 -1.29 -21.75
N ARG A 153 7.58 -0.36 -21.71
CA ARG A 153 7.77 1.05 -22.05
C ARG A 153 7.10 1.89 -20.99
N ASP A 154 7.92 2.59 -20.21
CA ASP A 154 7.43 3.55 -19.23
C ASP A 154 6.99 4.85 -19.94
N TYR A 155 5.68 5.03 -20.07
CA TYR A 155 5.06 6.19 -20.72
C TYR A 155 4.45 7.19 -19.74
N GLY A 156 4.45 6.88 -18.45
CA GLY A 156 3.93 7.75 -17.39
C GLY A 156 2.43 7.69 -17.25
N LEU A 157 1.85 8.79 -16.77
CA LEU A 157 0.40 8.96 -16.76
C LEU A 157 -0.11 9.16 -18.19
N THR A 158 -1.29 8.58 -18.47
CA THR A 158 -2.08 9.00 -19.63
C THR A 158 -2.90 10.25 -19.27
N GLY A 159 -3.57 10.87 -20.25
CA GLY A 159 -4.53 11.93 -19.96
C GLY A 159 -5.69 11.49 -19.06
N TYR A 160 -6.08 10.20 -19.10
CA TYR A 160 -7.02 9.64 -18.13
C TYR A 160 -6.40 9.53 -16.74
N GLY A 161 -5.11 9.19 -16.64
CA GLY A 161 -4.37 9.13 -15.38
C GLY A 161 -4.21 10.49 -14.69
N GLU A 162 -3.88 11.54 -15.46
CA GLU A 162 -3.83 12.91 -14.93
C GLU A 162 -5.19 13.34 -14.35
N GLU A 163 -6.28 13.02 -15.07
CA GLU A 163 -7.64 13.30 -14.63
C GLU A 163 -8.02 12.48 -13.37
N LEU A 164 -7.61 11.21 -13.29
CA LEU A 164 -7.78 10.37 -12.10
C LEU A 164 -7.11 11.00 -10.87
N VAL A 165 -5.87 11.48 -11.00
CA VAL A 165 -5.14 12.17 -9.91
C VAL A 165 -5.87 13.45 -9.49
N ARG A 166 -6.35 14.24 -10.46
CA ARG A 166 -7.12 15.48 -10.19
C ARG A 166 -8.40 15.17 -9.41
N VAL A 167 -9.20 14.20 -9.87
CA VAL A 167 -10.47 13.81 -9.21
C VAL A 167 -10.20 13.22 -7.82
N ALA A 168 -9.16 12.39 -7.66
CA ALA A 168 -8.78 11.84 -6.36
C ALA A 168 -8.48 12.97 -5.35
N ASN A 169 -7.68 13.97 -5.75
CA ASN A 169 -7.37 15.11 -4.89
C ASN A 169 -8.61 15.93 -4.48
N GLU A 170 -9.57 16.12 -5.38
CA GLU A 170 -10.82 16.83 -5.09
C GLU A 170 -11.69 16.09 -4.07
N LEU A 171 -11.72 14.76 -4.15
CA LEU A 171 -12.50 13.90 -3.26
C LEU A 171 -11.81 13.59 -1.93
N GLY A 172 -10.56 14.02 -1.74
CA GLY A 172 -9.76 13.68 -0.58
C GLY A 172 -9.37 12.20 -0.57
N ILE A 173 -9.14 11.62 -1.75
CA ILE A 173 -8.60 10.27 -1.94
C ILE A 173 -7.09 10.38 -2.14
N ILE A 174 -6.33 9.59 -1.39
CA ILE A 174 -4.87 9.50 -1.49
C ILE A 174 -4.48 8.85 -2.80
N VAL A 175 -3.49 9.41 -3.48
CA VAL A 175 -2.86 8.81 -4.68
C VAL A 175 -1.67 7.98 -4.22
N ASP A 176 -1.66 6.71 -4.61
CA ASP A 176 -0.60 5.75 -4.30
C ASP A 176 0.13 5.33 -5.59
N VAL A 177 1.47 5.44 -5.55
CA VAL A 177 2.37 5.08 -6.65
C VAL A 177 3.12 3.77 -6.41
N ALA A 178 2.75 2.99 -5.40
CA ALA A 178 3.18 1.59 -5.34
C ALA A 178 2.87 0.87 -6.68
N HIS A 179 3.78 0.00 -7.10
CA HIS A 179 3.83 -0.65 -8.42
C HIS A 179 4.00 0.25 -9.65
N SER A 180 3.93 1.57 -9.52
CA SER A 180 4.02 2.48 -10.67
C SER A 180 5.40 2.48 -11.32
N GLY A 181 5.44 2.78 -12.62
CA GLY A 181 6.69 3.07 -13.31
C GLY A 181 7.27 4.40 -12.86
N LYS A 182 8.57 4.61 -13.09
CA LYS A 182 9.25 5.85 -12.69
C LYS A 182 8.55 7.08 -13.23
N LYS A 183 8.25 7.13 -14.53
CA LYS A 183 7.56 8.30 -15.10
C LYS A 183 6.18 8.49 -14.50
N THR A 184 5.44 7.41 -14.24
CA THR A 184 4.14 7.49 -13.57
C THR A 184 4.28 8.12 -12.19
N THR A 185 5.28 7.72 -11.41
CA THR A 185 5.59 8.32 -10.11
C THR A 185 5.90 9.82 -10.24
N MET A 186 6.76 10.19 -11.21
CA MET A 186 7.13 11.59 -11.43
C MET A 186 5.94 12.45 -11.89
N ASP A 187 5.12 11.94 -12.80
CA ASP A 187 3.95 12.63 -13.34
C ASP A 187 2.87 12.78 -12.25
N ALA A 188 2.62 11.74 -11.45
CA ALA A 188 1.69 11.79 -10.33
C ALA A 188 2.14 12.79 -9.27
N ALA A 189 3.42 12.80 -8.90
CA ALA A 189 3.99 13.75 -7.96
C ALA A 189 3.90 15.20 -8.48
N SER A 190 4.06 15.41 -9.78
CA SER A 190 3.97 16.74 -10.41
C SER A 190 2.52 17.23 -10.58
N THR A 191 1.59 16.30 -10.79
CA THR A 191 0.16 16.61 -11.03
C THR A 191 -0.61 16.78 -9.73
N SER A 192 -0.26 16.02 -8.69
CA SER A 192 -0.98 16.03 -7.41
C SER A 192 -0.76 17.32 -6.63
N LYS A 193 -1.85 17.87 -6.09
CA LYS A 193 -1.89 18.99 -5.13
C LYS A 193 -1.96 18.51 -3.68
N LYS A 194 -2.03 17.20 -3.47
CA LYS A 194 -2.04 16.53 -2.16
C LYS A 194 -0.81 15.62 -2.04
N PRO A 195 -0.41 15.22 -0.82
CA PRO A 195 0.64 14.23 -0.64
C PRO A 195 0.37 12.95 -1.45
N VAL A 196 1.37 12.51 -2.20
CA VAL A 196 1.41 11.21 -2.89
C VAL A 196 2.14 10.23 -1.99
N ILE A 197 1.69 8.98 -1.91
CA ILE A 197 2.40 7.94 -1.15
C ILE A 197 2.92 6.86 -2.09
N ALA A 198 3.94 6.13 -1.65
CA ALA A 198 4.12 4.75 -2.08
C ALA A 198 3.76 3.88 -0.89
N SER A 199 2.59 3.23 -0.91
CA SER A 199 2.05 2.51 0.25
C SER A 199 2.94 1.35 0.69
N HIS A 200 3.56 0.65 -0.26
CA HIS A 200 4.49 -0.45 0.00
C HIS A 200 5.56 -0.52 -1.09
N ALA A 201 6.74 0.04 -0.78
CA ALA A 201 7.91 0.05 -1.67
C ALA A 201 9.20 0.20 -0.86
N ASN A 202 10.33 -0.16 -1.47
CA ASN A 202 11.64 -0.10 -0.84
C ASN A 202 12.62 0.76 -1.67
N ALA A 203 13.74 1.15 -1.07
CA ALA A 203 14.75 1.99 -1.73
C ALA A 203 15.68 1.19 -2.67
N LYS A 204 15.81 1.65 -3.93
CA LYS A 204 16.59 0.97 -4.98
C LYS A 204 18.09 1.01 -4.74
N GLY A 205 18.59 2.06 -4.08
CA GLY A 205 20.01 2.15 -3.73
C GLY A 205 20.44 1.25 -2.57
N VAL A 206 19.50 0.60 -1.88
CA VAL A 206 19.80 -0.51 -0.94
C VAL A 206 19.74 -1.85 -1.68
N LYS A 207 18.67 -2.09 -2.44
CA LYS A 207 18.50 -3.29 -3.28
C LYS A 207 17.98 -2.88 -4.65
N ASN A 208 18.78 -3.13 -5.69
CA ASN A 208 18.37 -2.86 -7.06
C ASN A 208 17.32 -3.88 -7.51
N HIS A 209 16.05 -3.50 -7.36
CA HIS A 209 14.89 -4.29 -7.74
C HIS A 209 13.89 -3.39 -8.47
N VAL A 210 13.12 -3.95 -9.40
CA VAL A 210 12.20 -3.17 -10.26
C VAL A 210 11.05 -2.53 -9.47
N ARG A 211 10.60 -3.16 -8.38
CA ARG A 211 9.60 -2.61 -7.45
C ARG A 211 10.15 -1.51 -6.53
N ASN A 212 11.46 -1.32 -6.47
CA ASN A 212 12.09 -0.35 -5.59
C ASN A 212 12.26 1.00 -6.27
N LEU A 213 12.02 2.06 -5.50
CA LEU A 213 12.06 3.44 -5.94
C LEU A 213 13.51 3.94 -5.97
N ASP A 214 13.90 4.57 -7.07
CA ASP A 214 15.16 5.27 -7.16
C ASP A 214 15.11 6.65 -6.46
N ASP A 215 16.28 7.29 -6.36
CA ASP A 215 16.41 8.55 -5.62
C ASP A 215 15.54 9.67 -6.18
N GLU A 216 15.30 9.70 -7.50
CA GLU A 216 14.47 10.74 -8.11
C GLU A 216 13.00 10.52 -7.77
N GLU A 217 12.55 9.26 -7.74
CA GLU A 217 11.20 8.89 -7.31
C GLU A 217 10.97 9.20 -5.81
N LEU A 218 11.93 8.84 -4.96
CA LEU A 218 11.89 9.11 -3.51
C LEU A 218 11.83 10.63 -3.23
N GLU A 219 12.67 11.40 -3.91
CA GLU A 219 12.69 12.87 -3.82
C GLU A 219 11.38 13.49 -4.33
N ALA A 220 10.79 12.95 -5.41
CA ALA A 220 9.52 13.43 -5.94
C ALA A 220 8.38 13.21 -4.95
N ILE A 221 8.30 12.03 -4.33
CA ILE A 221 7.32 11.72 -3.28
C ILE A 221 7.51 12.66 -2.09
N ALA A 222 8.75 12.83 -1.61
CA ALA A 222 9.07 13.71 -0.50
C ALA A 222 8.61 15.16 -0.75
N LYS A 223 8.84 15.70 -1.96
CA LYS A 223 8.41 17.04 -2.37
C LYS A 223 6.90 17.29 -2.32
N THR A 224 6.08 16.24 -2.43
CA THR A 224 4.61 16.36 -2.26
C THR A 224 4.19 16.46 -0.79
N GLY A 225 5.13 16.28 0.15
CA GLY A 225 4.81 16.00 1.55
C GLY A 225 4.40 14.55 1.77
N GLY A 226 4.69 13.65 0.83
CA GLY A 226 4.34 12.24 0.83
C GLY A 226 5.07 11.38 1.86
N VAL A 227 4.83 10.08 1.82
CA VAL A 227 5.59 9.06 2.57
C VAL A 227 5.81 7.81 1.72
N VAL A 228 6.86 7.06 2.05
CA VAL A 228 7.17 5.74 1.49
C VAL A 228 7.01 4.69 2.58
N GLY A 229 6.05 3.79 2.41
CA GLY A 229 5.84 2.65 3.28
C GLY A 229 6.84 1.54 2.98
N ILE A 230 7.76 1.31 3.93
CA ILE A 230 8.79 0.26 3.81
C ILE A 230 8.13 -1.10 3.93
N THR A 231 8.35 -1.96 2.92
CA THR A 231 7.64 -3.22 2.74
C THR A 231 8.44 -4.45 3.09
N ALA A 232 7.74 -5.49 3.54
CA ALA A 232 8.30 -6.79 3.92
C ALA A 232 8.44 -7.77 2.74
N ILE A 233 8.23 -7.34 1.49
CA ILE A 233 8.42 -8.20 0.30
C ILE A 233 9.87 -8.65 0.20
N ASN A 234 10.10 -9.93 0.47
CA ASN A 234 11.42 -10.56 0.53
C ASN A 234 12.35 -10.25 -0.66
N SER A 235 11.86 -10.38 -1.90
CA SER A 235 12.65 -10.15 -3.12
C SER A 235 13.14 -8.71 -3.28
N THR A 236 12.48 -7.76 -2.63
CA THR A 236 12.79 -6.33 -2.69
C THR A 236 13.79 -5.88 -1.62
N LEU A 237 14.04 -6.71 -0.60
CA LEU A 237 14.88 -6.37 0.55
C LEU A 237 16.33 -6.81 0.34
N SER A 238 16.56 -8.11 0.19
CA SER A 238 17.91 -8.70 0.06
C SER A 238 17.81 -10.16 -0.38
N GLU A 239 18.95 -10.83 -0.56
CA GLU A 239 18.98 -12.28 -0.82
C GLU A 239 18.63 -13.11 0.42
N GLN A 240 18.83 -12.56 1.62
CA GLN A 240 18.54 -13.19 2.91
C GLN A 240 17.72 -12.20 3.77
N PRO A 241 16.44 -12.00 3.43
CA PRO A 241 15.63 -10.93 3.98
C PRO A 241 15.38 -11.12 5.48
N SER A 242 15.59 -10.03 6.23
CA SER A 242 15.39 -9.96 7.67
C SER A 242 14.76 -8.62 8.08
N ILE A 243 14.28 -8.54 9.32
CA ILE A 243 13.80 -7.29 9.91
C ILE A 243 14.85 -6.16 9.87
N HIS A 244 16.15 -6.49 9.90
CA HIS A 244 17.22 -5.52 9.79
C HIS A 244 17.31 -4.88 8.39
N ASP A 245 16.86 -5.59 7.36
CA ASP A 245 16.78 -5.02 6.01
C ASP A 245 15.67 -3.97 5.92
N LEU A 246 14.51 -4.19 6.58
CA LEU A 246 13.46 -3.17 6.68
C LEU A 246 14.01 -1.90 7.35
N ALA A 247 14.68 -2.04 8.49
CA ALA A 247 15.30 -0.92 9.18
C ALA A 247 16.35 -0.22 8.31
N ARG A 248 17.13 -0.96 7.51
CA ARG A 248 18.11 -0.40 6.56
C ARG A 248 17.45 0.41 5.44
N HIS A 249 16.35 -0.08 4.88
CA HIS A 249 15.59 0.68 3.87
C HIS A 249 14.96 1.94 4.46
N ALA A 250 14.38 1.85 5.67
CA ALA A 250 13.87 3.02 6.40
C ALA A 250 14.96 4.06 6.67
N GLN A 251 16.12 3.63 7.15
CA GLN A 251 17.28 4.49 7.40
C GLN A 251 17.78 5.16 6.11
N TYR A 252 17.87 4.42 5.01
CA TYR A 252 18.30 4.97 3.73
C TYR A 252 17.38 6.11 3.26
N VAL A 253 16.06 5.92 3.35
CA VAL A 253 15.10 6.96 2.97
C VAL A 253 15.17 8.13 3.95
N GLY A 254 15.17 7.84 5.26
CA GLY A 254 15.17 8.85 6.32
C GLY A 254 16.41 9.74 6.33
N GLU A 255 17.60 9.18 6.13
CA GLU A 255 18.86 9.95 6.13
C GLU A 255 19.04 10.82 4.88
N ARG A 256 18.46 10.42 3.74
CA ARG A 256 18.69 11.09 2.45
C ARG A 256 17.58 12.03 2.03
N PHE A 257 16.33 11.70 2.37
CA PHE A 257 15.14 12.41 1.92
C PHE A 257 14.32 12.98 3.09
N GLY A 258 14.63 12.61 4.34
CA GLY A 258 13.95 13.09 5.54
C GLY A 258 13.13 11.98 6.23
N TRP A 259 13.28 11.86 7.54
CA TRP A 259 12.56 10.86 8.34
C TRP A 259 11.05 11.08 8.37
N GLU A 260 10.57 12.29 8.08
CA GLU A 260 9.15 12.65 7.96
C GLU A 260 8.46 12.04 6.72
N HIS A 261 9.23 11.42 5.82
CA HIS A 261 8.79 10.78 4.58
C HIS A 261 8.87 9.25 4.63
N VAL A 262 9.14 8.67 5.78
CA VAL A 262 9.23 7.21 5.98
C VAL A 262 7.98 6.73 6.73
N ALA A 263 7.40 5.61 6.28
CA ALA A 263 6.28 4.94 6.92
C ALA A 263 6.46 3.41 6.89
N LEU A 264 5.54 2.68 7.51
CA LEU A 264 5.44 1.22 7.39
C LEU A 264 4.36 0.85 6.36
N GLY A 265 4.64 -0.13 5.51
CA GLY A 265 3.69 -0.69 4.55
C GLY A 265 3.97 -2.16 4.33
N THR A 266 3.52 -3.03 5.24
CA THR A 266 4.10 -4.37 5.40
C THR A 266 3.91 -5.26 4.19
N ASP A 267 2.76 -5.15 3.51
CA ASP A 267 2.32 -6.13 2.50
C ASP A 267 1.98 -7.49 3.13
N PHE A 268 1.61 -7.51 4.42
CA PHE A 268 1.18 -8.74 5.07
C PHE A 268 -0.10 -9.29 4.44
N LEU A 269 -0.15 -10.62 4.38
CA LEU A 269 -1.15 -11.43 3.69
C LEU A 269 -1.11 -11.31 2.16
N GLY A 270 -0.33 -10.39 1.58
CA GLY A 270 -0.06 -10.27 0.14
C GLY A 270 1.20 -11.03 -0.31
N VAL A 271 2.08 -11.36 0.65
CA VAL A 271 3.35 -12.06 0.40
C VAL A 271 3.29 -13.54 0.81
N GLU A 272 3.96 -14.41 0.05
CA GLU A 272 4.05 -15.84 0.40
C GLU A 272 4.95 -16.09 1.62
N LYS A 273 6.01 -15.29 1.79
CA LYS A 273 7.00 -15.42 2.86
C LYS A 273 7.39 -14.05 3.36
N THR A 274 7.54 -13.97 4.67
CA THR A 274 8.00 -12.79 5.38
C THR A 274 9.49 -12.85 5.70
N PRO A 275 10.13 -11.72 6.03
CA PRO A 275 11.54 -11.67 6.42
C PRO A 275 11.77 -12.33 7.77
N SER A 276 12.95 -12.90 7.98
CA SER A 276 13.31 -13.47 9.28
C SER A 276 13.30 -12.40 10.38
N GLY A 277 12.65 -12.72 11.51
CA GLY A 277 12.44 -11.80 12.62
C GLY A 277 11.27 -10.83 12.43
N PHE A 278 10.60 -10.84 11.27
CA PHE A 278 9.42 -10.02 10.97
C PHE A 278 8.26 -10.87 10.44
N GLU A 279 7.99 -12.00 11.11
CA GLU A 279 7.08 -13.02 10.61
C GLU A 279 5.60 -12.60 10.59
N ASN A 280 5.21 -11.70 11.50
CA ASN A 280 3.85 -11.22 11.66
C ASN A 280 3.77 -9.89 12.43
N VAL A 281 2.58 -9.30 12.52
CA VAL A 281 2.31 -8.01 13.19
C VAL A 281 2.81 -7.90 14.64
N ASN A 282 3.02 -9.01 15.35
CA ASN A 282 3.60 -8.95 16.70
C ASN A 282 5.08 -8.51 16.71
N LYS A 283 5.74 -8.47 15.55
CA LYS A 283 7.13 -8.03 15.36
C LYS A 283 7.28 -6.53 15.15
N ILE A 284 6.18 -5.77 15.08
CA ILE A 284 6.23 -4.31 14.94
C ILE A 284 6.97 -3.65 16.11
N ALA A 285 6.83 -4.18 17.33
CA ALA A 285 7.59 -3.71 18.49
C ALA A 285 9.10 -3.89 18.30
N THR A 286 9.53 -5.03 17.74
CA THR A 286 10.94 -5.28 17.42
C THR A 286 11.45 -4.35 16.31
N LEU A 287 10.63 -4.05 15.30
CA LEU A 287 10.99 -3.05 14.28
C LEU A 287 11.14 -1.66 14.90
N ALA A 288 10.25 -1.27 15.82
CA ALA A 288 10.32 0.00 16.52
C ALA A 288 11.64 0.16 17.30
N GLU A 289 12.12 -0.91 17.97
CA GLU A 289 13.42 -0.90 18.64
C GLU A 289 14.58 -0.63 17.66
N LEU A 290 14.52 -1.20 16.45
CA LEU A 290 15.54 -0.98 15.42
C LEU A 290 15.50 0.43 14.81
N LEU A 291 14.30 1.03 14.71
CA LEU A 291 14.12 2.41 14.25
C LEU A 291 14.53 3.45 15.31
N GLY A 292 14.66 3.03 16.57
CA GLY A 292 15.14 3.85 17.68
C GLY A 292 14.34 5.16 17.83
N PRO A 293 14.98 6.35 17.83
CA PRO A 293 14.29 7.62 18.07
C PRO A 293 13.29 7.99 16.97
N HIS A 294 13.35 7.37 15.79
CA HIS A 294 12.46 7.65 14.67
C HIS A 294 11.19 6.77 14.66
N ALA A 295 11.09 5.79 15.57
CA ALA A 295 10.01 4.81 15.56
C ALA A 295 8.61 5.46 15.59
N GLU A 296 8.40 6.46 16.45
CA GLU A 296 7.11 7.14 16.57
C GLU A 296 6.72 7.90 15.29
N GLN A 297 7.70 8.56 14.66
CA GLN A 297 7.49 9.26 13.40
C GLN A 297 7.09 8.30 12.28
N VAL A 298 7.89 7.25 12.10
CA VAL A 298 7.71 6.25 11.04
C VAL A 298 6.42 5.48 11.21
N LEU A 299 6.15 5.00 12.43
CA LEU A 299 5.01 4.12 12.67
C LEU A 299 3.71 4.89 12.84
N TRP A 300 3.71 6.18 13.19
CA TRP A 300 2.48 6.89 13.51
C TRP A 300 2.40 8.31 12.94
N GLU A 301 3.32 9.21 13.29
CA GLU A 301 3.13 10.65 13.04
C GLU A 301 3.10 10.99 11.54
N ASN A 302 3.98 10.37 10.75
CA ASN A 302 4.09 10.61 9.31
C ASN A 302 2.84 10.15 8.53
N PRO A 303 2.38 8.89 8.66
CA PRO A 303 1.16 8.47 7.97
C PRO A 303 -0.08 9.23 8.46
N ILE A 304 -0.17 9.59 9.75
CA ILE A 304 -1.25 10.43 10.27
C ILE A 304 -1.23 11.83 9.65
N ARG A 305 -0.05 12.44 9.47
CA ARG A 305 0.11 13.73 8.78
C ARG A 305 -0.42 13.67 7.34
N VAL A 306 -0.09 12.60 6.61
CA VAL A 306 -0.60 12.39 5.24
C VAL A 306 -2.11 12.25 5.22
N LEU A 307 -2.68 11.41 6.10
CA LEU A 307 -4.13 11.24 6.23
C LEU A 307 -4.82 12.58 6.53
N LYS A 308 -4.32 13.38 7.49
CA LYS A 308 -4.90 14.67 7.85
C LYS A 308 -4.79 15.73 6.75
N ASN A 309 -3.75 15.68 5.92
CA ASN A 309 -3.54 16.65 4.84
C ASN A 309 -4.37 16.33 3.57
N THR A 310 -4.75 15.06 3.40
CA THR A 310 -5.49 14.60 2.23
C THR A 310 -6.99 14.46 2.48
N LEU A 311 -7.39 13.81 3.57
CA LEU A 311 -8.79 13.53 3.86
C LEU A 311 -9.55 14.81 4.22
N HIS A 312 -10.80 14.90 3.77
CA HIS A 312 -11.78 15.88 4.27
C HIS A 312 -12.28 15.48 5.66
#